data_AF-A0A024FVV9-F1
#
_entry.id   AF-A0A024FVV9-F1
#
_cell.length_a   1.000
_cell.length_b   1.000
_cell.length_c   1.000
_cell.angle_alpha   90.00
_cell.angle_beta   90.00
_cell.angle_gamma   90.00
#
_symmetry.space_group_name_H-M   'P 1'
#
loop_
_entity.id
_entity.type
_entity.pdbx_description
1 polymer ?
#
loop_
_entity_poly.entity_id
_entity_poly.type
_entity_poly.pdbx_seq_one_letter_code
_entity_poly.pdbx_strand_id
1 'polypeptide(L)'
;MNNGLRPIVSTAAELSGCRALWTVIVMNSDVHDYGATRRKDSYLILSVAQRRMILRTGEEMEPVEDDSGFYTCGLNLCATNLFFQKRIVQVFKQGVRVMHPSTDFSIGD
;
A
#
# COMPACT_ATOMS: atom_id res chain seq x y z
N MET A 1 -8.21 -32.63 17.02
CA MET A 1 -7.66 -32.39 15.67
C MET A 1 -8.42 -31.23 15.06
N ASN A 2 -7.74 -30.27 14.47
CA ASN A 2 -8.39 -29.15 13.79
C ASN A 2 -8.64 -29.55 12.33
N ASN A 3 -9.91 -29.60 11.90
CA ASN A 3 -10.32 -30.01 10.54
C ASN A 3 -10.36 -28.82 9.55
N GLY A 4 -9.51 -27.82 9.79
CA GLY A 4 -9.43 -26.61 8.96
C GLY A 4 -8.36 -26.68 7.87
N LEU A 5 -8.41 -25.70 6.97
CA LEU A 5 -7.33 -25.44 6.03
C LEU A 5 -6.04 -25.11 6.79
N ARG A 6 -4.91 -25.68 6.35
CA ARG A 6 -3.60 -25.39 6.91
C ARG A 6 -2.89 -24.37 6.03
N PRO A 7 -2.70 -23.12 6.50
CA PRO A 7 -1.97 -22.12 5.73
C PRO A 7 -0.49 -22.50 5.64
N ILE A 8 0.13 -22.18 4.52
CA ILE A 8 1.59 -22.28 4.33
C ILE A 8 2.17 -20.90 4.63
N VAL A 9 3.05 -20.82 5.61
CA VAL A 9 3.69 -19.56 6.02
C VAL A 9 5.07 -19.49 5.38
N SER A 10 5.27 -18.52 4.47
CA SER A 10 6.59 -18.28 3.86
C SER A 10 7.48 -17.40 4.73
N THR A 11 6.89 -16.40 5.40
CA THR A 11 7.60 -15.44 6.25
C THR A 11 6.64 -14.94 7.33
N ALA A 12 7.17 -14.58 8.50
CA ALA A 12 6.40 -14.04 9.60
C ALA A 12 7.10 -12.80 10.19
N ALA A 13 6.31 -11.84 10.64
CA ALA A 13 6.77 -10.65 11.34
C ALA A 13 5.81 -10.33 12.49
N GLU A 14 6.37 -9.90 13.62
CA GLU A 14 5.60 -9.51 14.79
C GLU A 14 5.16 -8.04 14.67
N LEU A 15 3.84 -7.79 14.68
CA LEU A 15 3.26 -6.46 14.58
C LEU A 15 2.47 -6.13 15.85
N SER A 16 3.18 -5.71 16.90
CA SER A 16 2.57 -5.41 18.20
C SER A 16 1.57 -4.24 18.11
N GLY A 17 0.31 -4.50 18.47
CA GLY A 17 -0.74 -3.49 18.41
C GLY A 17 -1.22 -3.15 17.00
N CYS A 18 -1.00 -4.02 16.01
CA CYS A 18 -1.64 -3.90 14.69
C CYS A 18 -3.18 -3.96 14.84
N ARG A 19 -3.87 -2.92 14.38
CA ARG A 19 -5.33 -2.80 14.49
C ARG A 19 -6.03 -3.05 13.17
N ALA A 20 -5.35 -2.81 12.05
CA ALA A 20 -5.88 -3.00 10.72
C ALA A 20 -4.78 -3.02 9.67
N LEU A 21 -5.07 -3.73 8.58
CA LEU A 21 -4.18 -3.97 7.44
C LEU A 21 -4.97 -3.83 6.15
N TRP A 22 -4.41 -3.13 5.17
CA TRP A 22 -4.96 -2.99 3.83
C TRP A 22 -3.86 -3.20 2.80
N THR A 23 -4.19 -3.86 1.70
CA THR A 23 -3.33 -3.94 0.52
C THR A 23 -3.93 -3.06 -0.57
N VAL A 24 -3.13 -2.15 -1.12
CA VAL A 24 -3.52 -1.32 -2.27
C VAL A 24 -2.56 -1.57 -3.42
N ILE A 25 -3.10 -1.60 -4.64
CA ILE A 25 -2.36 -1.91 -5.86
C ILE A 25 -2.43 -0.71 -6.79
N VAL A 26 -1.30 -0.33 -7.34
CA VAL A 26 -1.17 0.75 -8.31
C VAL A 26 -0.86 0.13 -9.66
N MET A 27 -1.64 0.51 -10.67
CA MET A 27 -1.27 0.24 -12.06
C MET A 27 -0.61 1.49 -12.65
N ASN A 28 0.69 1.41 -12.92
CA ASN A 28 1.39 2.42 -13.72
C ASN A 28 1.07 2.10 -15.18
N SER A 29 0.05 2.76 -15.72
CA SER A 29 -0.28 2.64 -17.14
C SER A 29 -0.63 4.02 -17.70
N ASP A 30 0.33 4.65 -18.37
CA ASP A 30 0.05 5.70 -19.33
C ASP A 30 -0.01 5.19 -20.77
N VAL A 31 0.24 3.89 -21.00
CA VAL A 31 0.39 3.39 -22.36
C VAL A 31 -0.82 2.54 -22.77
N HIS A 32 -1.42 2.93 -23.88
CA HIS A 32 -2.27 2.12 -24.77
C HIS A 32 -1.49 0.93 -25.36
N ASP A 33 -0.71 0.22 -24.53
CA ASP A 33 0.08 -0.93 -24.96
C ASP A 33 -0.48 -2.19 -24.31
N TYR A 34 -1.11 -3.01 -25.13
CA TYR A 34 -1.63 -4.32 -24.74
C TYR A 34 -0.50 -5.35 -24.55
N GLY A 35 0.76 -5.01 -24.88
CA GLY A 35 1.93 -5.88 -24.80
C GLY A 35 2.94 -5.57 -23.69
N ALA A 36 2.92 -4.39 -23.07
CA ALA A 36 3.85 -4.06 -21.99
C ALA A 36 3.50 -4.78 -20.68
N THR A 37 4.50 -5.43 -20.07
CA THR A 37 4.43 -6.00 -18.73
C THR A 37 4.00 -4.91 -17.74
N ARG A 38 2.71 -4.92 -17.35
CA ARG A 38 2.15 -3.93 -16.42
C ARG A 38 2.91 -4.00 -15.11
N ARG A 39 3.78 -3.02 -14.84
CA ARG A 39 4.40 -2.87 -13.52
C ARG A 39 3.31 -2.48 -12.54
N LYS A 40 3.05 -3.36 -11.59
CA LYS A 40 2.09 -3.16 -10.51
C LYS A 40 2.86 -2.93 -9.23
N ASP A 41 2.92 -1.69 -8.79
CA ASP A 41 3.39 -1.42 -7.44
C ASP A 41 2.28 -1.81 -6.47
N SER A 42 2.61 -2.56 -5.43
CA SER A 42 1.66 -2.93 -4.39
C SER A 42 2.19 -2.43 -3.05
N TYR A 43 1.28 -1.95 -2.21
CA TYR A 43 1.61 -1.37 -0.92
C TYR A 43 0.78 -2.02 0.16
N LEU A 44 1.44 -2.39 1.26
CA LEU A 44 0.82 -2.81 2.49
C LEU A 44 0.72 -1.61 3.43
N ILE A 45 -0.51 -1.25 3.79
CA ILE A 45 -0.82 -0.18 4.72
C ILE A 45 -1.21 -0.81 6.05
N LEU A 46 -0.45 -0.49 7.09
CA LEU A 46 -0.64 -0.99 8.45
C LEU A 46 -0.97 0.16 9.39
N SER A 47 -1.99 -0.03 10.22
CA SER A 47 -2.25 0.85 11.37
C SER A 47 -1.84 0.13 12.64
N VAL A 48 -0.71 0.55 13.24
CA VAL A 48 -0.05 -0.13 14.37
C VAL A 48 0.01 0.83 15.56
N ALA A 49 -0.72 0.53 16.63
CA ALA A 49 -0.83 1.35 17.83
C ALA A 49 -1.20 2.82 17.54
N GLN A 50 -0.26 3.75 17.70
CA GLN A 50 -0.39 5.18 17.37
C GLN A 50 0.37 5.60 16.10
N ARG A 51 0.97 4.63 15.40
CA ARG A 51 1.79 4.86 14.21
C ARG A 51 1.17 4.18 13.00
N ARG A 52 1.55 4.67 11.83
CA ARG A 52 1.26 4.04 10.56
C ARG A 52 2.56 3.49 9.99
N MET A 53 2.49 2.31 9.39
CA MET A 53 3.57 1.77 8.58
C MET A 53 3.04 1.51 7.18
N ILE A 54 3.80 1.89 6.17
CA ILE A 54 3.48 1.65 4.77
C ILE A 54 4.69 0.95 4.18
N LEU A 55 4.46 -0.23 3.62
CA LEU A 55 5.50 -1.04 3.01
C LEU A 55 5.21 -1.15 1.52
N ARG A 56 6.18 -0.81 0.67
CA ARG A 56 6.15 -1.21 -0.73
C ARG A 56 6.48 -2.70 -0.79
N THR A 57 5.67 -3.47 -1.50
CA THR A 57 5.91 -4.90 -1.69
C THR A 57 6.71 -5.10 -2.98
N GLY A 58 7.79 -5.86 -2.91
CA GLY A 58 8.58 -6.30 -4.06
C GLY A 58 9.21 -7.66 -3.77
N GLU A 59 10.46 -7.86 -4.17
CA GLU A 59 11.28 -8.99 -3.69
C GLU A 59 11.47 -8.90 -2.16
N GLU A 60 11.66 -7.68 -1.66
CA GLU A 60 11.66 -7.35 -0.24
C GLU A 60 10.53 -6.36 0.09
N MET A 61 10.12 -6.32 1.36
CA MET A 61 9.16 -5.34 1.86
C MET A 61 9.90 -4.15 2.45
N GLU A 62 9.77 -2.99 1.81
CA GLU A 62 10.53 -1.79 2.16
C GLU A 62 9.60 -0.70 2.72
N PRO A 63 9.95 -0.04 3.84
CA PRO A 63 9.23 1.14 4.31
C PRO A 63 9.23 2.25 3.26
N VAL A 64 8.08 2.91 3.10
CA VAL A 64 7.96 4.06 2.22
C VAL A 64 8.30 5.34 2.99
N GLU A 65 9.04 6.26 2.35
CA GLU A 65 9.43 7.56 2.90
C GLU A 65 8.24 8.52 3.11
N ASP A 66 8.41 9.52 3.98
CA ASP A 66 7.35 10.47 4.36
C ASP A 66 6.92 11.41 3.21
N ASP A 67 7.75 11.57 2.17
CA ASP A 67 7.47 12.40 0.99
C ASP A 67 6.67 11.68 -0.12
N SER A 68 6.40 10.40 0.06
CA SER A 68 5.63 9.53 -0.88
C SER A 68 4.18 9.94 -1.13
N GLY A 69 3.70 10.96 -0.43
CA GLY A 69 2.32 11.46 -0.54
C GLY A 69 1.32 10.70 0.33
N PHE A 70 1.67 9.57 0.94
CA PHE A 70 0.80 8.88 1.89
C PHE A 70 0.62 9.69 3.19
N TYR A 71 -0.58 9.66 3.76
CA TYR A 71 -0.82 10.23 5.07
C TYR A 71 -0.18 9.38 6.19
N THR A 72 0.90 9.86 6.81
CA THR A 72 1.63 9.13 7.88
C THR A 72 1.36 9.65 9.29
N CYS A 73 0.75 10.83 9.45
CA CYS A 73 0.56 11.51 10.75
C CYS A 73 -0.50 10.87 11.68
N GLY A 74 -1.17 9.80 11.28
CA GLY A 74 -2.20 9.16 12.10
C GLY A 74 -2.75 7.86 11.53
N LEU A 75 -3.70 7.27 12.26
CA LEU A 75 -4.31 5.99 11.89
C LEU A 75 -5.26 6.10 10.71
N ASN A 76 -5.31 5.04 9.90
CA ASN A 76 -6.34 4.89 8.88
C ASN A 76 -7.55 4.22 9.48
N LEU A 77 -8.71 4.70 9.06
CA LEU A 77 -9.97 4.00 9.18
C LEU A 77 -10.16 3.05 7.99
N CYS A 78 -9.66 3.42 6.82
CA CYS A 78 -9.70 2.60 5.60
C CYS A 78 -8.62 3.05 4.62
N ALA A 79 -8.10 2.12 3.81
CA ALA A 79 -7.38 2.44 2.59
C ALA A 79 -7.82 1.51 1.46
N THR A 80 -8.03 2.07 0.26
CA THR A 80 -8.46 1.28 -0.91
C THR A 80 -8.04 1.94 -2.21
N ASN A 81 -8.23 1.22 -3.31
CA ASN A 81 -8.06 1.74 -4.66
C ASN A 81 -9.33 2.39 -5.18
N LEU A 82 -9.16 3.43 -6.01
CA LEU A 82 -10.23 4.04 -6.80
C LEU A 82 -9.88 3.98 -8.29
N PHE A 83 -10.92 4.11 -9.13
CA PHE A 83 -10.80 4.24 -10.59
C PHE A 83 -9.94 3.15 -11.25
N PHE A 84 -10.27 1.88 -11.01
CA PHE A 84 -9.51 0.73 -11.55
C PHE A 84 -8.02 0.79 -11.22
N GLN A 85 -7.69 0.96 -9.93
CA GLN A 85 -6.30 0.96 -9.43
C GLN A 85 -5.44 2.13 -9.94
N LYS A 86 -6.08 3.17 -10.49
CA LYS A 86 -5.39 4.39 -10.91
C LYS A 86 -5.20 5.38 -9.76
N ARG A 87 -5.89 5.23 -8.64
CA ARG A 87 -5.76 6.10 -7.46
C ARG A 87 -5.79 5.27 -6.20
N ILE A 88 -5.19 5.81 -5.14
CA ILE A 88 -5.32 5.30 -3.78
C ILE A 88 -6.10 6.33 -2.97
N VAL A 89 -7.01 5.85 -2.12
CA VAL A 89 -7.67 6.68 -1.11
C VAL A 89 -7.35 6.19 0.29
N GLN A 90 -7.09 7.13 1.18
CA GLN A 90 -6.91 6.93 2.62
C GLN A 90 -7.98 7.71 3.35
N VAL A 91 -8.69 7.05 4.26
CA VAL A 91 -9.66 7.69 5.15
C VAL A 91 -9.09 7.67 6.56
N PHE A 92 -9.04 8.83 7.20
CA PHE A 92 -8.56 9.01 8.57
C PHE A 92 -9.50 9.96 9.32
N LYS A 93 -9.36 10.05 10.65
CA LYS A 93 -10.32 10.80 11.50
C LYS A 93 -10.49 12.26 11.06
N GLN A 94 -9.45 12.88 10.55
CA GLN A 94 -9.42 14.29 10.15
C GLN A 94 -9.79 14.53 8.69
N GLY A 95 -10.00 13.48 7.88
CA GLY A 95 -10.37 13.66 6.48
C GLY A 95 -10.04 12.48 5.57
N VAL A 96 -9.99 12.81 4.28
CA VAL A 96 -9.73 11.85 3.20
C VAL A 96 -8.58 12.39 2.36
N ARG A 97 -7.64 11.51 2.00
CA ARG A 97 -6.57 11.80 1.05
C ARG A 97 -6.70 10.90 -0.17
N VAL A 98 -6.76 11.51 -1.35
CA VAL A 98 -6.71 10.81 -2.63
C VAL A 98 -5.35 11.06 -3.26
N MET A 99 -4.66 10.00 -3.65
CA MET A 99 -3.31 10.05 -4.19
C MET A 99 -3.31 9.55 -5.63
N HIS A 100 -2.52 10.25 -6.44
CA HIS A 100 -2.10 9.76 -7.73
C HIS A 100 -0.86 8.90 -7.48
N PRO A 101 -0.79 7.68 -8.01
CA PRO A 101 0.48 7.00 -8.09
C PRO A 101 1.39 7.86 -8.94
N SER A 102 2.50 8.30 -8.35
CA SER A 102 3.48 9.14 -9.02
C SER A 102 3.93 8.45 -10.30
N THR A 103 3.65 9.06 -11.46
CA THR A 103 4.50 8.90 -12.63
C THR A 103 5.84 9.53 -12.25
N ASP A 104 6.84 8.69 -12.03
CA ASP A 104 8.26 9.00 -11.93
C ASP A 104 8.63 10.34 -11.25
N PHE A 105 9.13 10.26 -10.01
CA PHE A 105 10.09 11.25 -9.53
C PHE A 105 11.40 11.06 -10.31
N SER A 106 11.44 11.60 -11.53
CA SER A 106 12.66 11.85 -12.28
C SER A 106 12.72 13.34 -12.58
N ILE A 107 13.07 14.12 -11.55
CA ILE A 107 13.74 15.41 -11.74
C ILE A 107 14.99 15.34 -10.88
N GLY A 108 16.13 15.16 -11.55
CA GLY A 108 17.45 15.07 -10.97
C GLY A 108 18.44 14.65 -12.06
N ASP A 109 18.84 15.65 -12.85
CA ASP A 109 19.95 15.76 -13.82
C ASP A 109 20.83 14.54 -14.15
#